data_AF-K6ZSH5-F1
#
_entry.id   AF-K6ZSH5-F1
#
_cell.length_a   1.000
_cell.length_b   1.000
_cell.length_c   1.000
_cell.angle_alpha   90.00
_cell.angle_beta   90.00
_cell.angle_gamma   90.00
#
_symmetry.space_group_name_H-M   'P 1'
#
loop_
_entity.id
_entity.type
_entity.pdbx_description
1 polymer ?
#
loop_
_entity_poly.entity_id
_entity_poly.type
_entity_poly.pdbx_seq_one_letter_code
_entity_poly.pdbx_strand_id
1 'polypeptide(L)' 'MLGGGHGITAFGIELFAEGEEIAWAQALGQLHSPIAWILTVLIVGHIGMALIHHFVKRDDTLKRMV' A
#
# COMPACT_ATOMS: atom_id res chain seq x y z
N MET A 1 13.20 6.24 -0.31
CA MET A 1 11.89 6.93 -0.16
C MET A 1 12.00 8.30 -0.78
N LEU A 2 10.91 8.88 -1.29
CA LEU A 2 10.91 10.24 -1.86
C LEU A 2 11.67 11.22 -0.95
N GLY A 3 12.48 12.10 -1.54
CA GLY A 3 13.26 13.11 -0.80
C GLY A 3 14.56 12.62 -0.16
N GLY A 4 14.90 11.33 -0.22
CA GLY A 4 16.20 10.80 0.24
C GLY A 4 17.32 10.86 -0.80
N GLY A 5 17.24 11.78 -1.77
CA GLY A 5 18.22 11.97 -2.83
C GLY A 5 18.24 10.91 -3.94
N HIS A 6 17.66 9.73 -3.74
CA HIS A 6 17.64 8.67 -4.76
C HIS A 6 16.68 8.98 -5.93
N GLY A 7 17.13 8.64 -7.14
CA GLY A 7 16.26 8.64 -8.33
C GLY A 7 15.18 7.54 -8.26
N ILE A 8 14.09 7.76 -8.99
CA ILE A 8 12.95 6.84 -9.09
C ILE A 8 12.65 6.59 -10.55
N THR A 9 12.71 5.32 -10.95
CA THR A 9 12.27 4.84 -12.26
C THR A 9 11.09 3.89 -12.09
N ALA A 10 10.07 4.05 -12.91
CA ALA A 10 8.91 3.16 -12.93
C ALA A 10 8.48 2.92 -14.37
N PHE A 11 8.18 1.67 -14.73
CA PHE A 11 7.73 1.30 -16.07
C PHE A 11 8.71 1.72 -17.20
N GLY A 12 10.01 1.80 -16.89
CA GLY A 12 11.05 2.27 -17.82
C GLY A 12 11.10 3.79 -18.01
N ILE A 13 10.29 4.56 -17.28
CA ILE A 13 10.27 6.03 -17.30
C ILE A 13 10.99 6.53 -16.05
N GLU A 14 11.91 7.48 -16.23
CA GLU A 14 12.51 8.22 -15.14
C GLU A 14 11.51 9.24 -14.60
N LEU A 15 11.04 9.03 -13.38
CA LEU A 15 10.08 9.92 -12.72
C LEU A 15 10.78 11.00 -11.91
N PHE A 16 11.89 10.65 -11.27
CA PHE A 16 12.71 11.55 -10.49
C PHE A 16 14.18 11.20 -10.72
N ALA A 17 14.99 12.21 -11.07
CA ALA A 17 16.43 12.07 -11.14
C ALA A 17 17.03 11.98 -9.72
N GLU A 18 18.20 11.37 -9.63
CA GLU A 18 19.00 11.44 -8.40
C GLU A 18 19.43 12.89 -8.13
N GLY A 19 19.46 13.28 -6.86
CA GLY A 19 19.73 14.66 -6.46
C GLY A 19 19.93 14.82 -4.96
N GLU A 20 19.86 16.06 -4.48
CA GLU A 20 20.03 16.37 -3.06
C GLU A 20 18.85 15.87 -2.21
N GLU A 21 19.11 15.61 -0.94
CA GLU A 21 18.06 15.30 0.03
C GLU A 21 17.15 16.52 0.24
N ILE A 22 15.84 16.26 0.22
CA ILE A 22 14.83 17.29 0.39
C ILE A 22 14.04 16.94 1.66
N ALA A 23 14.36 17.64 2.75
CA ALA A 23 13.87 17.31 4.09
C ALA A 23 12.34 17.18 4.20
N TRP A 24 11.58 18.10 3.57
CA TRP A 24 10.12 18.03 3.60
C TRP A 24 9.57 16.82 2.82
N ALA A 25 10.22 16.45 1.72
CA ALA A 25 9.81 15.29 0.92
C ALA A 25 10.17 13.98 1.62
N GLN A 26 11.32 13.95 2.30
CA GLN A 26 11.74 12.82 3.12
C GLN A 26 10.77 12.57 4.28
N ALA A 27 10.29 13.62 4.94
CA ALA A 27 9.28 13.51 6.00
C ALA A 27 7.99 12.85 5.49
N LEU A 28 7.53 13.18 4.28
CA LEU A 28 6.41 12.51 3.63
C LEU A 28 6.75 11.06 3.25
N GLY A 29 7.95 10.82 2.73
CA GLY A 29 8.43 9.49 2.36
C GLY A 29 8.41 8.50 3.55
N GLN A 30 8.66 8.98 4.77
CA GLN A 30 8.60 8.17 5.98
C GLN A 30 7.18 7.64 6.30
N LEU A 31 6.12 8.29 5.82
CA LEU A 31 4.74 7.81 5.99
C LEU A 31 4.44 6.55 5.17
N HIS A 32 5.25 6.24 4.15
CA HIS A 32 4.99 5.09 3.29
C HIS A 32 4.98 3.77 4.08
N SER A 33 5.95 3.56 4.97
CA SER A 33 6.07 2.34 5.79
C SER A 33 4.85 2.10 6.69
N PRO A 34 4.43 3.04 7.57
CA PRO A 34 3.25 2.83 8.41
C PRO A 34 1.97 2.68 7.59
N ILE A 35 1.80 3.44 6.50
CA ILE A 35 0.62 3.31 5.62
C ILE A 35 0.60 1.92 4.97
N ALA A 36 1.73 1.40 4.50
CA ALA A 36 1.83 0.07 3.91
C ALA A 36 1.43 -1.03 4.91
N TRP A 37 1.85 -0.93 6.17
CA TRP A 37 1.43 -1.86 7.22
C TRP A 37 -0.05 -1.76 7.58
N ILE A 38 -0.59 -0.54 7.70
CA ILE A 38 -2.03 -0.32 7.93
C ILE A 38 -2.84 -0.94 6.79
N LEU A 39 -2.46 -0.66 5.54
CA LEU A 39 -3.12 -1.24 4.37
C LEU A 39 -3.04 -2.76 4.39
N THR A 40 -1.89 -3.33 4.76
CA THR A 40 -1.71 -4.79 4.88
C THR A 40 -2.70 -5.39 5.89
N VAL A 41 -2.83 -4.78 7.07
CA VAL A 41 -3.79 -5.22 8.09
C VAL A 41 -5.23 -5.11 7.58
N LEU A 42 -5.57 -4.02 6.89
CA LEU A 42 -6.91 -3.84 6.31
C LEU A 42 -7.21 -4.88 5.25
N ILE A 43 -6.26 -5.21 4.38
CA ILE A 43 -6.42 -6.25 3.35
C ILE A 43 -6.63 -7.61 4.01
N VAL A 44 -5.77 -8.00 4.96
CA VAL A 44 -5.89 -9.27 5.68
C VAL A 44 -7.23 -9.35 6.43
N GLY A 45 -7.61 -8.27 7.12
CA GLY A 45 -8.90 -8.18 7.82
C GLY A 45 -10.08 -8.27 6.86
N HIS A 46 -10.03 -7.59 5.72
CA HIS A 46 -11.06 -7.63 4.69
C HIS A 46 -11.24 -9.04 4.12
N ILE A 47 -10.14 -9.69 3.73
CA ILE A 47 -10.15 -11.08 3.25
C ILE A 47 -10.72 -12.00 4.34
N GLY A 48 -10.24 -11.86 5.58
CA GLY A 48 -10.75 -12.63 6.72
C GLY A 48 -12.25 -12.48 6.91
N MET A 49 -12.77 -11.25 6.84
CA MET A 49 -14.21 -10.99 6.94
C MET A 49 -15.00 -11.61 5.78
N ALA A 50 -14.51 -11.54 4.55
CA ALA A 50 -15.15 -12.18 3.40
C ALA A 50 -15.24 -13.71 3.60
N LEU A 51 -14.18 -14.34 4.12
CA LEU A 51 -14.16 -15.77 4.43
C LEU A 51 -15.09 -16.13 5.60
N ILE A 52 -15.16 -15.30 6.65
CA ILE A 52 -16.11 -15.47 7.77
C ILE A 52 -17.55 -15.41 7.25
N HIS A 53 -17.87 -14.44 6.39
CA HIS A 53 -19.18 -14.32 5.77
C HIS A 53 -19.55 -15.58 4.98
N HIS A 54 -18.61 -16.10 4.18
CA HIS A 54 -18.84 -17.27 3.36
C HIS A 54 -18.95 -18.57 4.17
N PHE A 55 -18.01 -18.85 5.08
CA PHE A 55 -17.93 -20.15 5.75
C PHE A 55 -18.70 -20.22 7.07
N VAL A 56 -18.78 -19.12 7.82
CA VAL A 56 -19.43 -19.07 9.14
C VAL A 56 -20.86 -18.56 9.00
N LYS A 57 -21.05 -17.39 8.38
CA LYS A 57 -22.40 -16.81 8.20
C LYS A 57 -23.18 -17.46 7.06
N ARG A 58 -22.48 -18.17 6.15
CA ARG A 58 -23.06 -18.88 4.99
C ARG A 58 -23.92 -17.98 4.11
N ASP A 59 -23.50 -16.72 3.97
CA ASP A 59 -24.11 -15.81 3.00
C ASP A 59 -23.31 -15.75 1.70
N ASP A 60 -23.89 -15.08 0.71
CA ASP A 60 -23.30 -14.97 -0.62
C ASP A 60 -22.38 -13.74 -0.77
N THR A 61 -21.90 -13.12 0.31
CA THR A 61 -21.03 -11.91 0.23
C THR A 61 -19.84 -12.15 -0.68
N LEU A 62 -19.09 -13.24 -0.48
CA LEU A 62 -17.93 -13.57 -1.31
C LEU A 62 -18.35 -13.93 -2.75
N LYS A 63 -19.44 -14.67 -2.94
CA LYS A 63 -19.91 -15.08 -4.27
C LYS A 63 -20.44 -13.92 -5.13
N ARG A 64 -20.66 -12.74 -4.53
CA ARG A 64 -21.04 -11.53 -5.27
C ARG A 64 -19.82 -10.77 -5.80
N MET A 65 -18.62 -11.13 -5.35
CA MET A 65 -17.36 -10.49 -5.77
C MET A 65 -16.59 -11.31 -6.82
N VAL A 66 -16.85 -12.61 -6.90
CA VAL A 66 -16.21 -13.57 -7.83
C VAL A 66 -17.24 -14.00 -8.86
#